data_AF-A0A3B9PV83-F1
#
_entry.id   AF-A0A3B9PV83-F1
#
_cell.length_a   1.000
_cell.length_b   1.000
_cell.length_c   1.000
_cell.angle_alpha   90.00
_cell.angle_beta   90.00
_cell.angle_gamma   90.00
#
_symmetry.space_group_name_H-M   'P 1'
#
loop_
_entity.id
_entity.type
_entity.pdbx_description
1 polymer ?
#
loop_
_entity_poly.entity_id
_entity_poly.type
_entity_poly.pdbx_seq_one_letter_code
_entity_poly.pdbx_strand_id
1 'polypeptide(L)'
;MDLDKIFIKDACPTKIGGQAVLEGIMMKGTDRTAVVIRKPKGDMHIKITPLPETSKWRKIPLVRGVLIFVDALVTGTKTLLYSAEVLENAEGGQEYEPDKLSLWLEKR
;
A
#
# COMPACT_ATOMS: atom_id res chain seq x y z
N MET A 1 -19.43 12.88 -4.51
CA MET A 1 -18.67 13.20 -5.73
C MET A 1 -19.56 12.84 -6.87
N ASP A 2 -19.89 13.82 -7.70
CA ASP A 2 -20.75 13.68 -8.87
C ASP A 2 -19.85 13.30 -10.05
N LEU A 3 -19.90 12.02 -10.47
CA LEU A 3 -18.94 11.45 -11.43
C LEU A 3 -19.21 11.97 -12.85
N ASP A 4 -20.47 12.25 -13.16
CA ASP A 4 -20.93 12.69 -14.48
C ASP A 4 -20.42 14.10 -14.84
N LYS A 5 -19.99 14.88 -13.84
CA LYS A 5 -19.39 16.21 -14.03
C LYS A 5 -17.86 16.17 -14.19
N ILE A 6 -17.23 15.05 -13.86
CA ILE A 6 -15.77 14.90 -13.83
C ILE A 6 -15.29 14.13 -15.06
N PHE A 7 -16.06 13.14 -15.50
CA PHE A 7 -15.68 12.23 -16.57
C PHE A 7 -16.45 12.50 -17.87
N ILE A 8 -15.90 12.05 -19.00
CA ILE A 8 -16.55 12.14 -20.32
C ILE A 8 -17.83 11.30 -20.37
N LYS A 9 -18.75 11.64 -21.28
CA LYS A 9 -20.13 11.11 -21.34
C LYS A 9 -20.26 9.57 -21.48
N ASP A 10 -19.19 8.86 -21.84
CA ASP A 10 -19.18 7.41 -22.01
C ASP A 10 -18.16 6.70 -21.10
N ALA A 11 -17.63 7.39 -20.10
CA ALA A 11 -16.75 6.77 -19.11
C ALA A 11 -17.56 5.98 -18.09
N CYS A 12 -17.05 4.81 -17.69
CA CYS A 12 -17.57 4.00 -16.57
C CYS A 12 -16.62 4.10 -15.36
N PRO A 13 -16.57 5.23 -14.64
CA PRO A 13 -15.63 5.42 -13.54
C PRO A 13 -15.99 4.54 -12.33
N THR A 14 -15.03 3.73 -11.88
CA THR A 14 -15.14 2.95 -10.66
C THR A 14 -14.40 3.61 -9.50
N LYS A 15 -14.90 3.44 -8.27
CA LYS A 15 -14.24 3.92 -7.04
C LYS A 15 -13.13 2.97 -6.58
N ILE A 16 -12.29 2.52 -7.52
CA ILE A 16 -11.21 1.58 -7.29
C ILE A 16 -9.92 2.27 -7.74
N GLY A 17 -8.91 2.23 -6.90
CA GLY A 17 -7.57 2.73 -7.20
C GLY A 17 -6.52 1.81 -6.60
N GLY A 18 -5.25 2.09 -6.82
CA GLY A 18 -4.19 1.21 -6.34
C GLY A 18 -2.81 1.84 -6.35
N GLN A 19 -1.85 1.05 -5.90
CA GLN A 19 -0.43 1.36 -5.89
C GLN A 19 0.36 0.11 -6.31
N ALA A 20 1.48 0.30 -7.01
CA ALA A 20 2.45 -0.76 -7.22
C ALA A 20 3.21 -1.09 -5.92
N VAL A 21 3.50 -2.38 -5.72
CA VAL A 21 4.31 -2.87 -4.59
C VAL A 21 5.41 -3.80 -5.12
N LEU A 22 6.30 -4.30 -4.26
CA LEU A 22 7.39 -5.18 -4.70
C LEU A 22 6.80 -6.48 -5.26
N GLU A 23 7.17 -6.81 -6.50
CA GLU A 23 6.69 -7.99 -7.25
C GLU A 23 5.16 -8.15 -7.25
N GLY A 24 4.41 -7.04 -7.19
CA GLY A 24 2.97 -7.10 -6.96
C GLY A 24 2.21 -5.78 -7.14
N ILE A 25 0.91 -5.86 -6.85
CA ILE A 25 -0.01 -4.71 -6.88
C ILE A 25 -0.89 -4.67 -5.64
N MET A 26 -1.24 -3.46 -5.21
CA MET A 26 -2.27 -3.21 -4.21
C MET A 26 -3.43 -2.46 -4.84
N MET A 27 -4.65 -2.97 -4.65
CA MET A 27 -5.89 -2.35 -5.09
C MET A 27 -6.77 -2.04 -3.89
N LYS A 28 -7.30 -0.83 -3.82
CA LYS A 28 -8.22 -0.32 -2.80
C LYS A 28 -9.59 -0.07 -3.43
N GLY A 29 -10.58 -0.83 -2.98
CA GLY A 29 -11.99 -0.65 -3.33
C GLY A 29 -12.75 0.17 -2.29
N THR A 30 -14.08 0.10 -2.34
CA THR A 30 -14.96 0.82 -1.41
C THR A 30 -15.05 0.17 -0.03
N ASP A 31 -14.91 -1.15 0.05
CA ASP A 31 -15.10 -1.97 1.25
C ASP A 31 -13.84 -2.77 1.65
N ARG A 32 -12.95 -3.07 0.70
CA ARG A 32 -11.74 -3.87 0.92
C ARG A 32 -10.52 -3.38 0.16
N THR A 33 -9.34 -3.65 0.71
CA THR A 33 -8.04 -3.55 0.04
C THR A 33 -7.53 -4.96 -0.24
N ALA A 34 -7.05 -5.21 -1.44
CA ALA A 34 -6.39 -6.46 -1.83
C ALA A 34 -4.94 -6.17 -2.24
N VAL A 35 -4.01 -6.96 -1.71
CA VAL A 35 -2.59 -6.94 -2.08
C VAL A 35 -2.26 -8.29 -2.67
N VAL A 36 -1.66 -8.31 -3.86
CA VAL A 36 -1.20 -9.51 -4.53
C VAL A 36 0.28 -9.37 -4.80
N ILE A 37 1.08 -10.34 -4.35
CA ILE A 37 2.53 -10.39 -4.51
C ILE A 37 2.89 -11.73 -5.14
N ARG A 38 3.74 -11.71 -6.16
CA ARG A 38 4.29 -12.92 -6.78
C ARG A 38 5.53 -13.35 -5.99
N LYS A 39 5.50 -14.57 -5.45
CA LYS A 39 6.66 -15.19 -4.80
C LYS A 39 7.67 -15.70 -5.84
N PRO A 40 8.97 -15.83 -5.50
CA PRO A 40 10.01 -16.33 -6.42
C PRO A 40 9.72 -17.71 -7.03
N LYS A 41 9.02 -18.58 -6.29
CA LYS A 41 8.60 -19.92 -6.76
C LYS A 41 7.42 -19.92 -7.74
N GLY A 42 6.93 -18.74 -8.14
CA GLY A 42 5.80 -18.56 -9.07
C GLY A 42 4.42 -18.54 -8.41
N ASP A 43 4.32 -18.94 -7.14
CA ASP A 43 3.09 -18.83 -6.36
C ASP A 43 2.70 -17.37 -6.11
N MET A 44 1.39 -17.10 -5.97
CA MET A 44 0.89 -15.78 -5.59
C MET A 44 0.48 -15.75 -4.12
N HIS A 45 0.89 -14.70 -3.41
CA HIS A 45 0.44 -14.39 -2.07
C HIS A 45 -0.62 -13.29 -2.13
N ILE A 46 -1.81 -13.56 -1.57
CA ILE A 46 -2.95 -12.65 -1.63
C ILE A 46 -3.40 -12.30 -0.22
N LYS A 47 -3.49 -11.00 0.09
CA LYS A 47 -4.02 -10.49 1.36
C LYS A 47 -5.18 -9.56 1.09
N ILE A 48 -6.35 -9.88 1.66
CA ILE A 48 -7.55 -9.05 1.59
C ILE A 48 -7.85 -8.51 2.98
N THR A 49 -7.98 -7.19 3.09
CA THR A 49 -8.25 -6.49 4.35
C THR A 49 -9.48 -5.61 4.20
N PRO A 50 -10.49 -5.70 5.09
CA PRO A 50 -11.64 -4.80 5.07
C PRO A 50 -11.20 -3.37 5.44
N LEU A 51 -11.81 -2.36 4.81
CA LEU A 51 -11.59 -0.96 5.16
C LEU A 51 -12.47 -0.58 6.37
N PRO A 52 -11.93 0.20 7.33
CA PRO A 52 -12.75 0.78 8.38
C PRO A 52 -13.69 1.84 7.83
N GLU A 53 -14.86 1.99 8.46
CA GLU A 53 -15.84 3.01 8.09
C GLU A 53 -15.26 4.43 8.23
N THR A 54 -15.51 5.28 7.24
CA THR A 54 -14.97 6.64 7.25
C THR A 54 -15.74 7.53 8.23
N SER A 55 -15.04 8.11 9.19
CA SER A 55 -15.63 8.99 10.21
C SER A 55 -16.03 10.38 9.67
N LYS A 56 -17.09 10.98 10.25
CA LYS A 56 -17.76 12.23 9.83
C LYS A 56 -16.92 13.52 9.97
N TRP A 57 -15.69 13.42 10.45
CA TRP A 57 -14.83 14.56 10.85
C TRP A 57 -14.14 15.25 9.66
N ARG A 58 -14.35 14.74 8.43
CA ARG A 58 -13.73 15.22 7.18
C ARG A 58 -14.35 16.49 6.57
N LYS A 59 -15.05 17.33 7.34
CA LYS A 59 -15.80 18.50 6.80
C LYS A 59 -14.94 19.74 6.49
N ILE A 60 -13.73 19.87 7.05
CA ILE A 60 -12.86 21.04 6.83
C ILE A 60 -11.85 20.74 5.71
N PRO A 61 -11.81 21.47 4.59
CA PRO A 61 -11.06 21.08 3.38
C PRO A 61 -9.55 20.91 3.58
N LEU A 62 -8.89 21.80 4.33
CA LEU A 62 -7.45 21.74 4.57
C LEU A 62 -7.08 20.57 5.49
N VAL A 63 -7.75 20.47 6.65
CA VAL A 63 -7.55 19.38 7.62
C VAL A 63 -7.89 18.02 7.00
N ARG A 64 -8.96 17.96 6.20
CA ARG A 64 -9.34 16.77 5.42
C ARG A 64 -8.22 16.32 4.50
N GLY A 65 -7.57 17.26 3.79
CA GLY A 65 -6.45 16.98 2.89
C GLY A 65 -5.28 16.35 3.63
N VAL A 66 -4.82 16.99 4.71
CA VAL A 66 -3.69 16.50 5.52
C VAL A 66 -3.97 15.12 6.11
N LEU A 67 -5.16 14.91 6.69
CA LEU A 67 -5.52 13.61 7.27
C LEU A 67 -5.58 12.49 6.23
N ILE A 68 -6.12 12.76 5.04
CA ILE A 68 -6.15 11.78 3.94
C ILE A 68 -4.73 11.49 3.46
N PHE A 69 -3.89 12.52 3.35
CA PHE A 69 -2.52 12.37 2.90
C PHE A 69 -1.69 11.52 3.86
N VAL A 70 -1.77 11.80 5.17
CA VAL A 70 -1.08 11.01 6.20
C VAL A 70 -1.57 9.55 6.19
N ASP A 71 -2.88 9.34 6.12
CA ASP A 71 -3.46 7.99 6.02
C ASP A 71 -2.96 7.23 4.78
N ALA A 72 -2.89 7.90 3.63
CA ALA A 72 -2.36 7.34 2.40
C ALA A 72 -0.86 7.01 2.50
N LEU A 73 -0.06 7.91 3.07
CA LEU A 73 1.37 7.69 3.27
C LEU A 73 1.63 6.49 4.19
N VAL A 74 0.96 6.44 5.34
CA VAL A 74 1.11 5.34 6.30
C VAL A 74 0.64 4.02 5.70
N THR A 75 -0.47 4.01 4.97
CA THR A 75 -0.96 2.79 4.33
C THR A 75 -0.03 2.35 3.20
N GLY A 76 0.45 3.27 2.38
CA GLY A 76 1.35 3.00 1.26
C GLY A 76 2.68 2.42 1.74
N THR A 77 3.32 3.04 2.74
CA THR A 77 4.58 2.55 3.30
C THR A 77 4.42 1.18 3.97
N LYS A 78 3.36 0.97 4.76
CA LYS A 78 3.05 -0.34 5.34
C LYS A 78 2.88 -1.42 4.29
N THR A 79 2.23 -1.11 3.17
CA THR A 79 1.99 -2.09 2.11
C THR A 79 3.30 -2.45 1.40
N LEU A 80 4.18 -1.47 1.17
CA LEU A 80 5.51 -1.71 0.61
C LEU A 80 6.37 -2.58 1.52
N LEU A 81 6.44 -2.26 2.80
CA LEU A 81 7.17 -3.06 3.80
C LEU A 81 6.61 -4.48 3.89
N TYR A 82 5.29 -4.62 3.88
CA TYR A 82 4.63 -5.92 3.85
C TYR A 82 5.02 -6.74 2.61
N SER A 83 5.14 -6.11 1.43
CA SER A 83 5.60 -6.82 0.23
C SER A 83 7.05 -7.28 0.33
N ALA A 84 7.93 -6.48 0.95
CA ALA A 84 9.31 -6.86 1.20
C ALA A 84 9.40 -8.06 2.15
N GLU A 85 8.67 -8.00 3.27
CA GLU A 85 8.62 -9.07 4.27
C GLU A 85 8.13 -10.40 3.66
N VAL A 86 7.10 -10.37 2.80
CA VAL A 86 6.59 -11.58 2.13
C VAL A 86 7.62 -12.18 1.19
N LEU A 87 8.41 -11.36 0.49
CA LEU A 87 9.45 -11.82 -0.42
C LEU A 87 10.64 -12.42 0.35
N GLU A 88 11.11 -11.73 1.39
CA GLU A 88 12.21 -12.20 2.25
C GLU A 88 11.89 -13.55 2.92
N ASN A 89 10.67 -13.69 3.45
CA ASN A 89 10.19 -14.95 4.02
C ASN A 89 10.06 -16.06 2.97
N ALA A 90 9.77 -15.72 1.71
CA ALA A 90 9.63 -16.70 0.63
C ALA A 90 10.99 -17.14 0.03
N GLU A 91 12.01 -16.28 0.09
CA GLU A 91 13.38 -16.56 -0.34
C GLU A 91 14.18 -17.38 0.69
N GLY A 92 13.69 -17.46 1.94
CA GLY A 92 14.34 -18.19 3.01
C GLY A 92 15.42 -17.37 3.67
N GLY A 93 15.04 -16.22 4.24
CA GLY A 93 15.84 -15.42 5.18
C GLY A 93 17.22 -15.06 4.65
N GLN A 94 17.31 -13.96 3.90
CA GLN A 94 18.63 -13.41 3.58
C GLN A 94 19.33 -13.04 4.90
N GLU A 95 20.54 -13.57 5.11
CA GLU A 95 21.38 -13.18 6.25
C GLU A 95 21.59 -11.67 6.21
N TYR A 96 21.31 -10.99 7.32
CA TYR A 96 21.55 -9.56 7.47
C TYR A 96 23.05 -9.28 7.27
N GLU A 97 23.45 -8.84 6.08
CA GLU A 97 24.79 -8.30 5.87
C GLU A 97 24.82 -6.87 6.44
N PRO A 98 25.65 -6.59 7.46
CA PRO A 98 25.69 -5.28 8.07
C PRO A 98 26.26 -4.27 7.08
N ASP A 99 25.54 -3.16 6.90
CA ASP A 99 25.98 -2.03 6.11
C ASP A 99 27.31 -1.46 6.62
N LYS A 100 28.08 -0.82 5.74
CA LYS A 100 29.39 -0.21 6.07
C LYS A 100 29.32 0.77 7.24
N LEU A 101 28.15 1.39 7.45
CA LEU A 101 27.89 2.33 8.54
C LEU A 101 27.69 1.61 9.89
N SER A 102 27.00 0.47 9.91
CA SER A 102 26.87 -0.40 11.09
C SER A 102 28.23 -0.93 11.54
N LEU A 103 29.04 -1.44 10.60
CA LEU A 103 30.40 -1.90 10.87
C LEU A 103 31.32 -0.79 11.41
N TRP A 104 31.07 0.47 11.03
CA TRP A 104 31.80 1.63 11.54
C TRP A 104 31.39 1.99 12.98
N LEU A 105 30.10 1.86 13.30
CA LEU A 105 29.56 2.10 14.64
C LEU A 105 29.98 1.04 15.65
N GLU A 106 30.06 -0.23 15.26
CA GLU A 106 30.56 -1.31 16.13
C GLU A 106 32.07 -1.22 16.41
N LYS A 107 32.83 -0.64 15.48
CA LYS A 107 34.28 -0.46 15.62
C LYS A 107 34.69 0.74 16.48
N ARG A 108 33.74 1.57 16.91
CA ARG A 108 34.01 2.80 17.66
C ARG A 108 33.63 2.65 19.13
#